data_AF-A0A7V9PWE8-F1
#
_entry.id   AF-A0A7V9PWE8-F1
#
_cell.length_a   1.000
_cell.length_b   1.000
_cell.length_c   1.000
_cell.angle_alpha   90.00
_cell.angle_beta   90.00
_cell.angle_gamma   90.00
#
_symmetry.space_group_name_H-M   'P 1'
#
loop_
_entity.id
_entity.type
_entity.pdbx_description
1 polymer ?
#
loop_
_entity_poly.entity_id
_entity_poly.type
_entity_poly.pdbx_seq_one_letter_code
_entity_poly.pdbx_strand_id
1 'polypeptide(L)'
;PAEIQKAASEAGLPATIELPTCDVVDETIDTGGEARCFAQYMRIHALEASGGLTYAQMGRFQSAEEPDDPAGTSDEAAAAKDESGSPISNGARNLWITETALATALNVSYMAEQISIFSIVVGVALVLTGIGLIILAFAVFGREHALPST
;
A
#
# COMPACT_ATOMS: atom_id res chain seq x y z
N PRO A 1 -2.08 -6.50 15.85
CA PRO A 1 -0.60 -6.34 15.78
C PRO A 1 0.24 -7.39 16.54
N ALA A 2 -0.20 -7.86 17.72
CA ALA A 2 0.58 -8.80 18.54
C ALA A 2 0.81 -10.16 17.86
N GLU A 3 -0.19 -10.69 17.16
CA GLU A 3 -0.08 -11.96 16.42
C GLU A 3 0.94 -11.89 15.30
N ILE A 4 1.04 -10.76 14.59
CA ILE A 4 2.08 -10.54 13.57
C ILE A 4 3.47 -10.48 14.19
N GLN A 5 3.63 -9.82 15.34
CA GLN A 5 4.92 -9.82 16.04
C GLN A 5 5.38 -11.23 16.40
N LYS A 6 4.44 -12.06 16.88
CA LYS A 6 4.71 -13.45 17.20
C LYS A 6 5.08 -14.24 15.94
N ALA A 7 4.27 -14.16 14.89
CA ALA A 7 4.49 -14.86 13.63
C ALA A 7 5.83 -14.47 12.96
N ALA A 8 6.16 -13.17 12.94
CA ALA A 8 7.42 -12.68 12.40
C ALA A 8 8.63 -13.20 13.19
N SER A 9 8.51 -13.26 14.53
CA SER A 9 9.56 -13.83 15.38
C SER A 9 9.71 -15.34 15.19
N GLU A 10 8.59 -16.08 15.04
CA GLU A 10 8.59 -17.52 14.80
C GLU A 10 9.17 -17.86 13.42
N ALA A 11 8.92 -17.02 12.42
CA ALA A 11 9.48 -17.13 11.07
C ALA A 11 10.96 -16.71 10.99
N GLY A 12 11.57 -16.24 12.09
CA GLY A 12 12.97 -15.84 12.12
C GLY A 12 13.27 -14.54 11.37
N LEU A 13 12.26 -13.69 11.15
CA LEU A 13 12.46 -12.41 10.49
C LEU A 13 13.34 -11.48 11.35
N PRO A 14 14.24 -10.68 10.74
CA PRO A 14 15.11 -9.80 11.49
C PRO A 14 14.31 -8.73 12.23
N ALA A 15 14.72 -8.43 13.47
CA ALA A 15 14.07 -7.43 14.33
C ALA A 15 14.09 -5.99 13.77
N THR A 16 14.83 -5.76 12.68
CA THR A 16 14.86 -4.49 11.95
C THR A 16 13.67 -4.29 11.02
N ILE A 17 12.84 -5.32 10.79
CA ILE A 17 11.65 -5.19 9.95
C ILE A 17 10.59 -4.39 10.69
N GLU A 18 10.12 -3.32 10.04
CA GLU A 18 9.03 -2.50 10.56
C GLU A 18 7.73 -3.29 10.53
N LEU A 19 7.24 -3.64 11.73
CA LEU A 19 5.96 -4.31 11.90
C LEU A 19 4.84 -3.27 11.99
N PRO A 20 3.67 -3.55 11.40
CA PRO A 20 2.54 -2.64 11.48
C PRO A 20 2.06 -2.48 12.93
N THR A 21 1.79 -1.23 13.32
CA THR A 21 1.32 -0.87 14.66
C THR A 21 -0.21 -0.74 14.76
N CYS A 22 -0.88 -0.67 13.60
CA CYS A 22 -2.33 -0.63 13.46
C CYS A 22 -2.94 -2.04 13.55
N ASP A 23 -4.23 -2.10 13.89
CA ASP A 23 -5.00 -3.33 13.96
C ASP A 23 -6.13 -3.30 12.94
N VAL A 24 -6.22 -4.34 12.13
CA VAL A 24 -7.24 -4.54 11.08
C VAL A 24 -7.66 -6.02 11.00
N VAL A 25 -7.38 -6.79 12.05
CA VAL A 25 -7.72 -8.22 12.11
C VAL A 25 -9.22 -8.37 12.29
N ASP A 26 -9.84 -9.21 11.47
CA ASP A 26 -11.29 -9.45 11.47
C ASP A 26 -12.15 -8.20 11.19
N GLU A 27 -11.55 -7.16 10.60
CA GLU A 27 -12.24 -5.93 10.21
C GLU A 27 -12.46 -5.85 8.70
N THR A 28 -13.51 -5.13 8.28
CA THR A 28 -13.66 -4.72 6.88
C THR A 28 -12.68 -3.60 6.57
N ILE A 29 -12.09 -3.64 5.37
CA ILE A 29 -11.14 -2.63 4.91
C ILE A 29 -11.90 -1.62 4.06
N ASP A 30 -12.44 -0.59 4.73
CA ASP A 30 -13.36 0.39 4.14
C ASP A 30 -12.71 1.77 3.99
N THR A 31 -11.62 2.04 4.70
CA THR A 31 -10.85 3.28 4.59
C THR A 31 -9.47 3.05 3.97
N GLY A 32 -8.92 4.11 3.39
CA GLY A 32 -7.56 4.17 2.90
C GLY A 32 -6.54 3.94 4.02
N GLY A 33 -6.83 4.40 5.24
CA GLY A 33 -5.99 4.14 6.42
C GLY A 33 -5.88 2.64 6.71
N GLU A 34 -7.01 1.95 6.74
CA GLU A 34 -7.08 0.49 6.89
C GLU A 34 -6.40 -0.22 5.70
N ALA A 35 -6.61 0.25 4.48
CA ALA A 35 -5.98 -0.33 3.28
C ALA A 35 -4.45 -0.28 3.36
N ARG A 36 -3.89 0.87 3.80
CA ARG A 36 -2.45 1.00 4.04
C ARG A 36 -1.97 0.06 5.15
N CYS A 37 -2.75 -0.06 6.24
CA CYS A 37 -2.43 -1.00 7.31
C CYS A 37 -2.38 -2.44 6.80
N PHE A 38 -3.42 -2.87 6.07
CA PHE A 38 -3.52 -4.21 5.50
C PHE A 38 -2.37 -4.50 4.53
N ALA A 39 -1.95 -3.53 3.71
CA ALA A 39 -0.78 -3.68 2.85
C ALA A 39 0.52 -3.97 3.65
N GLN A 40 0.68 -3.37 4.84
CA GLN A 40 1.81 -3.67 5.72
C GLN A 40 1.73 -5.09 6.30
N TYR A 41 0.53 -5.56 6.66
CA TYR A 41 0.30 -6.95 7.10
C TYR A 41 0.67 -7.94 5.99
N MET A 42 0.19 -7.69 4.76
CA MET A 42 0.48 -8.52 3.59
C MET A 42 1.98 -8.66 3.32
N ARG A 43 2.74 -7.58 3.48
CA ARG A 43 4.20 -7.61 3.33
C ARG A 43 4.87 -8.55 4.32
N ILE A 44 4.41 -8.57 5.57
CA ILE A 44 4.96 -9.49 6.58
C ILE A 44 4.62 -10.93 6.21
N HIS A 45 3.38 -11.22 5.79
CA HIS A 45 3.01 -12.56 5.34
C HIS A 45 3.77 -13.02 4.10
N ALA A 46 4.09 -12.11 3.16
CA ALA A 46 4.93 -12.44 2.02
C ALA A 46 6.36 -12.80 2.45
N LEU A 47 6.93 -12.07 3.42
CA LEU A 47 8.22 -12.40 4.01
C LEU A 47 8.19 -13.75 4.72
N GLU A 48 7.18 -14.01 5.54
CA GLU A 48 6.99 -15.30 6.23
C GLU A 48 6.90 -16.46 5.24
N ALA A 49 6.06 -16.32 4.20
CA ALA A 49 5.86 -17.33 3.17
C ALA A 49 7.07 -17.57 2.26
N SER A 50 8.04 -16.65 2.24
CA SER A 50 9.26 -16.74 1.44
C SER A 50 10.53 -16.97 2.29
N GLY A 51 10.37 -17.31 3.57
CA GLY A 51 11.51 -17.55 4.47
C GLY A 51 12.37 -16.30 4.69
N GLY A 52 11.77 -15.12 4.60
CA GLY A 52 12.44 -13.82 4.73
C GLY A 52 13.10 -13.29 3.45
N LEU A 53 12.97 -14.00 2.33
CA LEU A 53 13.56 -13.59 1.05
C LEU A 53 12.68 -12.56 0.34
N THR A 54 13.31 -11.53 -0.20
CA THR A 54 12.64 -10.56 -1.09
C THR A 54 12.58 -11.08 -2.52
N TYR A 55 11.71 -10.50 -3.34
CA TYR A 55 11.60 -10.82 -4.77
C TYR A 55 12.95 -10.89 -5.51
N ALA A 56 13.89 -9.99 -5.18
CA ALA A 56 15.20 -9.92 -5.82
C ALA A 56 16.17 -11.02 -5.39
N GLN A 57 15.91 -11.68 -4.26
CA GLN A 57 16.75 -12.75 -3.71
C GLN A 57 16.31 -14.14 -4.20
N MET A 58 15.19 -14.22 -4.92
CA MET A 58 14.64 -15.50 -5.41
C MET A 58 14.81 -15.66 -6.92
N GLY A 59 15.12 -16.89 -7.31
CA GLY A 59 15.17 -17.36 -8.68
C GLY A 59 13.79 -17.51 -9.31
N ARG A 60 13.76 -17.51 -10.64
CA ARG A 60 12.52 -17.61 -11.44
C ARG A 60 11.83 -18.96 -11.29
N PHE A 61 12.59 -20.03 -11.04
CA PHE A 61 12.14 -21.41 -11.07
C PHE A 61 12.33 -22.09 -9.72
N GLN A 62 11.53 -23.11 -9.47
CA GLN A 62 11.74 -24.01 -8.34
C GLN A 62 13.02 -24.82 -8.57
N SER A 63 13.84 -25.00 -7.53
CA SER A 63 15.05 -25.83 -7.64
C SER A 63 14.69 -27.31 -7.77
N ALA A 64 15.37 -28.05 -8.64
CA ALA A 64 15.22 -29.50 -8.72
C ALA A 64 15.87 -30.21 -7.52
N GLU A 65 16.95 -29.63 -6.98
CA GLU A 65 17.70 -30.19 -5.85
C GLU A 65 16.98 -29.94 -4.53
N GLU A 66 16.38 -28.75 -4.38
CA GLU A 66 15.69 -28.32 -3.17
C GLU A 66 14.32 -27.70 -3.52
N PRO A 67 13.30 -28.52 -3.83
CA PRO A 67 12.00 -28.02 -4.29
C PRO A 67 11.27 -27.15 -3.25
N ASP A 68 11.52 -27.40 -1.96
CA ASP A 68 10.87 -26.68 -0.86
C ASP A 68 11.60 -25.37 -0.49
N ASP A 69 12.78 -25.09 -1.07
CA ASP A 69 13.50 -23.85 -0.82
C ASP A 69 12.87 -22.67 -1.59
N PRO A 70 12.36 -21.63 -0.89
CA PRO A 70 11.79 -20.45 -1.54
C PRO A 70 12.80 -19.67 -2.38
N ALA A 71 14.12 -19.82 -2.16
CA ALA A 71 15.13 -19.17 -3.00
C ALA A 71 15.05 -19.65 -4.45
N GLY A 72 14.84 -20.95 -4.67
CA GLY A 72 14.77 -21.56 -5.99
C GLY A 72 16.03 -21.30 -6.84
N THR A 73 15.87 -21.28 -8.16
CA THR A 73 16.97 -21.07 -9.11
C THR A 73 16.56 -20.23 -10.31
N SER A 74 17.52 -19.54 -10.93
CA SER A 74 17.33 -18.87 -12.22
C SER A 74 17.89 -19.66 -13.40
N ASP A 75 18.58 -20.78 -13.13
CA ASP A 75 19.08 -21.68 -14.16
C ASP A 75 18.00 -22.70 -14.54
N GLU A 76 17.57 -22.68 -15.81
CA GLU A 76 16.58 -23.61 -16.36
C GLU A 76 17.05 -25.07 -16.32
N ALA A 77 18.37 -25.32 -16.33
CA ALA A 77 18.92 -26.67 -16.24
C ALA A 77 18.81 -27.25 -14.82
N ALA A 78 18.91 -26.40 -13.81
CA ALA A 78 18.77 -26.77 -12.39
C ALA A 78 17.31 -26.69 -11.90
N ALA A 79 16.37 -26.29 -12.75
CA ALA A 79 14.97 -26.14 -12.39
C ALA A 79 14.25 -27.50 -12.29
N ALA A 80 13.37 -27.62 -11.30
CA ALA A 80 12.40 -28.71 -11.26
C ALA A 80 11.53 -28.67 -12.52
N LYS A 81 11.21 -29.83 -13.09
CA LYS A 81 10.45 -29.95 -14.34
C LYS A 81 9.11 -30.62 -14.12
N ASP A 82 8.09 -30.13 -14.81
CA ASP A 82 6.78 -30.78 -14.86
C ASP A 82 6.79 -32.04 -15.76
N GLU A 83 5.64 -32.72 -15.85
CA GLU A 83 5.45 -33.91 -16.68
C GLU A 83 5.69 -33.64 -18.19
N SER A 84 5.61 -32.37 -18.62
CA SER A 84 5.87 -31.95 -19.99
C SER A 84 7.34 -31.57 -20.23
N GLY A 85 8.19 -31.64 -19.20
CA GLY A 85 9.61 -31.27 -19.26
C GLY A 85 9.88 -29.77 -19.13
N SER A 86 8.86 -28.96 -18.79
CA SER A 86 8.99 -27.52 -18.64
C SER A 86 9.41 -27.13 -17.22
N PRO A 87 10.27 -26.11 -17.04
CA PRO A 87 10.64 -25.60 -15.71
C PRO A 87 9.42 -25.12 -14.92
N ILE A 88 9.31 -25.57 -13.67
CA ILE A 88 8.27 -25.15 -12.74
C ILE A 88 8.63 -23.75 -12.20
N SER A 89 7.67 -22.82 -12.24
CA SER A 89 7.88 -21.46 -11.72
C SER A 89 8.00 -21.45 -10.20
N ASN A 90 8.84 -20.56 -9.66
CA ASN A 90 8.94 -20.37 -8.22
C ASN A 90 7.65 -19.71 -7.65
N GLY A 91 6.92 -20.48 -6.84
CA GLY A 91 5.68 -20.03 -6.19
C GLY A 91 5.89 -18.88 -5.21
N ALA A 92 6.96 -18.90 -4.40
CA ALA A 92 7.29 -17.84 -3.45
C ALA A 92 7.61 -16.52 -4.16
N ARG A 93 8.32 -16.59 -5.29
CA ARG A 93 8.58 -15.43 -6.14
C ARG A 93 7.29 -14.87 -6.77
N ASN A 94 6.42 -15.73 -7.26
CA ASN A 94 5.13 -15.31 -7.84
C ASN A 94 4.22 -14.67 -6.78
N LEU A 95 4.22 -15.19 -5.55
CA LEU A 95 3.51 -14.59 -4.41
C LEU A 95 3.92 -13.13 -4.19
N TRP A 96 5.23 -12.83 -4.27
CA TRP A 96 5.72 -11.45 -4.17
C TRP A 96 5.22 -10.53 -5.29
N ILE A 97 5.07 -11.05 -6.53
CA ILE A 97 4.48 -10.25 -7.62
C ILE A 97 3.04 -9.88 -7.28
N THR A 98 2.26 -10.85 -6.82
CA THR A 98 0.87 -10.64 -6.42
C THR A 98 0.76 -9.71 -5.22
N GLU A 99 1.61 -9.89 -4.19
CA GLU A 99 1.69 -9.01 -3.04
C GLU A 99 1.98 -7.58 -3.46
N THR A 100 2.99 -7.37 -4.30
CA THR A 100 3.39 -6.02 -4.70
C THR A 100 2.31 -5.34 -5.54
N ALA A 101 1.60 -6.08 -6.39
CA ALA A 101 0.44 -5.56 -7.12
C ALA A 101 -0.70 -5.13 -6.17
N LEU A 102 -1.06 -5.99 -5.21
CA LEU A 102 -2.10 -5.71 -4.22
C LEU A 102 -1.72 -4.55 -3.28
N ALA A 103 -0.49 -4.55 -2.76
CA ALA A 103 0.03 -3.49 -1.90
C ALA A 103 0.08 -2.15 -2.64
N THR A 104 0.44 -2.15 -3.94
CA THR A 104 0.37 -0.94 -4.76
C THR A 104 -1.06 -0.42 -4.84
N ALA A 105 -2.03 -1.29 -5.14
CA ALA A 105 -3.44 -0.90 -5.22
C ALA A 105 -3.95 -0.32 -3.89
N LEU A 106 -3.63 -0.96 -2.76
CA LEU A 106 -4.03 -0.52 -1.41
C LEU A 106 -3.41 0.83 -1.03
N ASN A 107 -2.13 1.04 -1.33
CA ASN A 107 -1.46 2.33 -1.10
C ASN A 107 -2.01 3.44 -2.01
N VAL A 108 -2.42 3.10 -3.24
CA VAL A 108 -3.12 4.04 -4.14
C VAL A 108 -4.49 4.40 -3.58
N SER A 109 -5.24 3.45 -3.01
CA SER A 109 -6.50 3.75 -2.31
C SER A 109 -6.30 4.71 -1.14
N TYR A 110 -5.26 4.50 -0.31
CA TYR A 110 -4.88 5.44 0.74
C TYR A 110 -4.59 6.84 0.20
N MET A 111 -3.76 6.93 -0.84
CA MET A 111 -3.44 8.21 -1.47
C MET A 111 -4.69 8.90 -2.03
N ALA A 112 -5.58 8.15 -2.69
CA ALA A 112 -6.81 8.68 -3.26
C ALA A 112 -7.74 9.26 -2.19
N GLU A 113 -7.88 8.58 -1.05
CA GLU A 113 -8.65 9.11 0.08
C GLU A 113 -8.05 10.40 0.63
N GLN A 114 -6.74 10.46 0.81
CA GLN A 114 -6.08 11.68 1.30
C GLN A 114 -6.22 12.85 0.32
N ILE A 115 -6.18 12.58 -1.00
CA ILE A 115 -6.46 13.59 -2.02
C ILE A 115 -7.93 14.04 -1.96
N SER A 116 -8.86 13.13 -1.71
CA SER A 116 -10.29 13.43 -1.56
C SER A 116 -10.54 14.36 -0.37
N ILE A 117 -10.01 14.01 0.81
CA ILE A 117 -10.14 14.83 2.03
C ILE A 117 -9.53 16.21 1.82
N PHE A 118 -8.32 16.28 1.24
CA PHE A 118 -7.68 17.55 0.92
C PHE A 118 -8.54 18.40 -0.02
N SER A 119 -9.09 17.80 -1.08
CA SER A 119 -9.92 18.49 -2.06
C SER A 119 -11.20 19.05 -1.45
N ILE A 120 -11.84 18.32 -0.54
CA ILE A 120 -13.02 18.78 0.21
C ILE A 120 -12.66 19.98 1.08
N VAL A 121 -11.59 19.88 1.87
CA VAL A 121 -11.14 20.96 2.77
C VAL A 121 -10.79 22.22 1.99
N VAL A 122 -10.03 22.09 0.90
CA VAL A 122 -9.69 23.21 0.02
C VAL A 122 -10.94 23.80 -0.63
N GLY A 123 -11.86 22.97 -1.12
CA GLY A 123 -13.12 23.42 -1.71
C GLY A 123 -13.95 24.26 -0.74
N VAL A 124 -14.12 23.80 0.50
CA VAL A 124 -14.82 24.55 1.55
C VAL A 124 -14.11 25.86 1.88
N ALA A 125 -12.78 25.85 2.00
CA ALA A 125 -11.99 27.06 2.25
C ALA A 125 -12.15 28.10 1.12
N LEU A 126 -12.17 27.68 -0.14
CA LEU A 126 -12.39 28.57 -1.29
C LEU A 126 -13.80 29.16 -1.31
N VAL A 127 -14.82 28.37 -0.95
CA VAL A 127 -16.20 28.87 -0.83
C VAL A 127 -16.30 29.95 0.27
N LEU A 128 -15.73 29.68 1.45
CA LEU A 128 -15.71 30.66 2.54
C LEU A 128 -14.93 31.93 2.18
N THR A 129 -13.79 31.76 1.50
CA THR A 129 -12.99 32.90 1.00
C THR A 129 -13.79 33.71 -0.01
N GLY A 130 -14.47 33.06 -0.96
CA GLY A 130 -15.33 33.71 -1.94
C GLY A 130 -16.46 34.52 -1.30
N ILE A 131 -17.15 33.95 -0.31
CA ILE A 131 -18.18 34.65 0.47
C ILE A 131 -17.59 35.87 1.18
N GLY A 132 -16.42 35.72 1.83
CA GLY A 132 -15.71 36.83 2.49
C GLY A 132 -15.37 37.96 1.52
N LEU A 133 -14.87 37.63 0.33
CA LEU A 133 -14.55 38.61 -0.71
C LEU A 133 -15.79 39.33 -1.24
N ILE A 134 -16.92 38.63 -1.40
CA ILE A 134 -18.19 39.25 -1.82
C ILE A 134 -18.65 40.29 -0.79
N ILE A 135 -18.61 39.95 0.50
CA ILE A 135 -18.99 40.87 1.59
C ILE A 135 -18.08 42.11 1.58
N LEU A 136 -16.76 41.91 1.44
CA LEU A 136 -15.79 43.01 1.36
C LEU A 136 -16.03 43.91 0.15
N ALA A 137 -16.32 43.33 -1.03
CA ALA A 137 -16.60 44.10 -2.23
C ALA A 137 -17.84 45.01 -2.07
N PHE A 138 -18.93 44.49 -1.50
CA PHE A 138 -20.12 45.30 -1.22
C PHE A 138 -19.85 46.40 -0.18
N ALA A 139 -19.07 46.11 0.87
CA ALA A 139 -18.75 47.10 1.90
C ALA A 139 -17.89 48.26 1.37
N VAL A 140 -16.93 47.98 0.48
CA VAL A 140 -16.03 48.97 -0.09
C VAL A 140 -16.72 49.77 -1.20
N PHE A 141 -17.20 49.10 -2.24
CA PHE A 141 -17.72 49.77 -3.44
C PHE A 141 -19.18 50.20 -3.33
N GLY A 142 -19.97 49.58 -2.46
CA GLY A 142 -21.38 49.96 -2.23
C GLY A 142 -21.55 51.30 -1.52
N ARG A 143 -20.52 51.78 -0.79
CA ARG A 143 -20.53 53.08 -0.11
C ARG A 143 -20.41 54.27 -1.06
N GLU A 144 -19.80 54.08 -2.23
CA GLU A 144 -19.49 55.15 -3.18
C GLU A 144 -20.74 55.65 -3.93
N HIS A 145 -21.77 54.80 -4.06
CA HIS A 145 -23.05 55.16 -4.70
C HIS A 145 -24.06 55.88 -3.76
N ALA A 146 -23.76 56.02 -2.47
CA ALA A 146 -24.71 56.57 -1.49
C ALA A 146 -24.52 58.08 -1.20
N LEU A 147 -23.54 58.75 -1.81
CA LEU A 147 -23.35 60.19 -1.65
C LEU A 147 -23.94 60.95 -2.85
N PRO A 148 -25.03 61.73 -2.67
CA PRO A 148 -25.54 62.58 -3.75
C PRO A 148 -24.52 63.65 -4.11
N SER A 149 -24.28 63.82 -5.40
CA SER A 149 -23.48 64.91 -5.96
C SER A 149 -24.09 66.26 -5.60
N THR A 150 -23.47 66.97 -4.66
CA THR A 150 -23.69 68.40 -4.40
C THR A 150 -23.08 69.25 -5.49
#